data_AF-A0ABD2WMX5-F1
#
_entry.id   AF-A0ABD2WMX5-F1
#
_cell.length_a   1.000
_cell.length_b   1.000
_cell.length_c   1.000
_cell.angle_alpha   90.00
_cell.angle_beta   90.00
_cell.angle_gamma   90.00
#
_symmetry.space_group_name_H-M   'P 1'
#
loop_
_entity.id
_entity.type
_entity.pdbx_description
1 polymer ?
#
loop_
_entity_poly.entity_id
_entity_poly.type
_entity_poly.pdbx_seq_one_letter_code
_entity_poly.pdbx_strand_id
1 'polypeptide(L)'
;MEQQRSFRDDETAAEESSACDNEEACIESNALGILGQIDCLYRSRVGELEARLDLDDPQRVKLKLKIMNDWVKDLGEQNAMLVQTVHELEQAAICRVKSLEDQLQSTTSLISNNITNSSKSEKDLNTLSTRICQLESEQDCMQSKITSLKSDLDSLLKLMKRGQLDNNWNLDGFIFHEIKPSDIPLPK
;
A
#
# COMPACT_ATOMS: atom_id res chain seq x y z
N MET A 1 34.58 -35.39 -20.01
CA MET A 1 34.28 -34.12 -20.71
C MET A 1 33.56 -33.23 -19.73
N GLU A 2 34.37 -32.55 -18.90
CA GLU A 2 33.94 -31.45 -18.06
C GLU A 2 33.48 -30.27 -18.90
N GLN A 3 32.45 -29.56 -18.45
CA GLN A 3 32.57 -28.13 -18.21
C GLN A 3 31.45 -27.63 -17.29
N GLN A 4 31.82 -27.48 -16.02
CA GLN A 4 31.27 -26.47 -15.12
C GLN A 4 31.74 -25.08 -15.58
N ARG A 5 30.83 -24.12 -15.63
CA ARG A 5 31.09 -22.68 -15.42
C ARG A 5 30.04 -22.26 -14.38
N SER A 6 30.33 -22.18 -13.09
CA SER A 6 31.20 -21.21 -12.41
C SER A 6 30.90 -19.78 -12.86
N PHE A 7 29.93 -19.16 -12.19
CA PHE A 7 29.73 -17.72 -12.15
C PHE A 7 30.09 -17.30 -10.72
N ARG A 8 31.35 -16.93 -10.53
CA ARG A 8 31.80 -16.09 -9.42
C ARG A 8 31.88 -14.66 -9.94
N ASP A 9 31.31 -13.77 -9.15
CA ASP A 9 31.88 -12.51 -8.69
C ASP A 9 32.55 -11.63 -9.76
N ASP A 10 31.84 -10.58 -10.16
CA ASP A 10 32.50 -9.29 -10.36
C ASP A 10 31.79 -8.25 -9.50
N GLU A 11 32.55 -7.83 -8.50
CA GLU A 11 32.30 -6.83 -7.49
C GLU A 11 32.70 -5.48 -8.11
N THR A 12 31.82 -4.49 -8.17
CA THR A 12 32.25 -3.08 -8.20
C THR A 12 31.09 -2.14 -7.88
N ALA A 13 31.15 -1.63 -6.65
CA ALA A 13 30.91 -0.25 -6.27
C ALA A 13 29.62 0.44 -6.76
N ALA A 14 28.60 0.35 -5.93
CA ALA A 14 27.71 1.49 -5.66
C ALA A 14 27.54 1.61 -4.15
N GLU A 15 28.64 1.90 -3.46
CA GLU A 15 28.59 2.62 -2.19
C GLU A 15 28.08 4.03 -2.49
N GLU A 16 26.76 4.23 -2.46
CA GLU A 16 26.17 5.56 -2.30
C GLU A 16 25.53 5.66 -0.92
N SER A 17 26.38 6.11 0.00
CA SER A 17 26.06 7.17 0.95
C SER A 17 24.91 6.88 1.94
N SER A 18 25.16 5.93 2.84
CA SER A 18 24.69 6.05 4.23
C SER A 18 25.47 7.20 4.90
N ALA A 19 25.02 8.42 4.67
CA ALA A 19 25.53 9.62 5.33
C ALA A 19 24.38 10.60 5.58
N CYS A 20 23.33 10.13 6.25
CA CYS A 20 22.28 10.99 6.79
C CYS A 20 22.17 10.73 8.29
N ASP A 21 23.23 11.04 9.06
CA ASP A 21 23.14 11.01 10.53
C ASP A 21 24.16 11.91 11.27
N ASN A 22 24.92 12.78 10.57
CA ASN A 22 25.97 13.59 11.22
C ASN A 22 25.91 15.12 10.97
N GLU A 23 24.92 15.64 10.25
CA GLU A 23 24.84 17.09 10.00
C GLU A 23 24.06 17.89 11.06
N GLU A 24 23.16 17.27 11.82
CA GLU A 24 22.39 17.98 12.87
C GLU A 24 23.20 18.24 14.15
N ALA A 25 24.19 17.40 14.47
CA ALA A 25 25.03 17.57 15.66
C ALA A 25 25.96 18.80 15.59
N CYS A 26 26.13 19.40 14.40
CA CYS A 26 27.07 20.50 14.20
C CYS A 26 26.48 21.88 14.57
N ILE A 27 25.16 22.06 14.49
CA ILE A 27 24.55 23.38 14.73
C ILE A 27 24.37 23.65 16.24
N GLU A 28 23.92 22.65 17.00
CA GLU A 28 23.75 22.76 18.46
C GLU A 28 25.07 23.03 19.18
N SER A 29 26.15 22.34 18.77
CA SER A 29 27.49 22.53 19.36
C SER A 29 28.02 23.95 19.10
N ASN A 30 27.72 24.51 17.92
CA ASN A 30 28.09 25.88 17.57
C ASN A 30 27.26 26.93 18.33
N ALA A 31 25.96 26.71 18.53
CA ALA A 31 25.10 27.62 19.29
C ALA A 31 25.51 27.72 20.77
N LEU A 32 25.80 26.58 21.41
CA LEU A 32 26.34 26.55 22.77
C LEU A 32 27.75 27.18 22.86
N GLY A 33 28.57 27.01 21.81
CA GLY A 33 29.87 27.66 21.69
C GLY A 33 29.77 29.19 21.61
N ILE A 34 28.77 29.73 20.92
CA ILE A 34 28.51 31.17 20.85
C ILE A 34 28.11 31.72 22.23
N LEU A 35 27.27 31.00 22.99
CA LEU A 35 26.86 31.41 24.33
C LEU A 35 28.08 31.51 25.28
N GLY A 36 29.00 30.53 25.20
CA GLY A 36 30.24 30.55 25.97
C GLY A 36 31.18 31.70 25.60
N GLN A 37 31.22 32.10 24.32
CA GLN A 37 31.98 33.27 23.87
C GLN A 37 31.37 34.58 24.38
N ILE A 38 30.04 34.70 24.38
CA ILE A 38 29.33 35.87 24.92
C ILE A 38 29.59 36.00 26.43
N ASP A 39 29.52 34.90 27.20
CA ASP A 39 29.86 34.91 28.63
C ASP A 39 31.32 35.34 28.87
N CYS A 40 32.28 34.83 28.08
CA CYS A 40 33.68 35.25 28.15
C CYS A 40 33.88 36.74 27.85
N LEU A 41 33.17 37.29 26.86
CA LEU A 41 33.26 38.71 26.51
C LEU A 41 32.74 39.59 27.64
N TYR A 42 31.60 39.26 28.22
CA TYR A 42 31.03 40.02 29.34
C TYR A 42 31.92 39.95 30.59
N ARG A 43 32.48 38.77 30.92
CA ARG A 43 33.43 38.61 32.02
C ARG A 43 34.71 39.41 31.79
N SER A 44 35.26 39.35 30.58
CA SER A 44 36.48 40.10 30.21
C SER A 44 36.24 41.60 30.29
N ARG A 45 35.10 42.08 29.80
CA ARG A 45 34.69 43.50 29.84
C ARG A 45 34.57 44.03 31.27
N VAL A 46 34.03 43.22 32.20
CA VAL A 46 33.95 43.57 33.62
C VAL A 46 35.33 43.58 34.26
N GLY A 47 36.18 42.58 33.96
CA GLY A 47 37.55 42.52 34.46
C GLY A 47 38.43 43.69 34.00
N GLU A 48 38.30 44.10 32.72
CA GLU A 48 38.97 45.28 32.18
C GLU A 48 38.54 46.58 32.88
N LEU A 49 37.28 46.68 33.29
CA LEU A 49 36.76 47.81 34.05
C LEU A 49 37.23 47.83 35.49
N GLU A 50 37.42 46.66 36.10
CA GLU A 50 37.98 46.55 37.44
C GLU A 50 39.48 46.89 37.48
N ALA A 51 40.22 46.61 36.41
CA ALA A 51 41.65 46.93 36.28
C ALA A 51 41.96 48.41 35.99
N ARG A 52 40.95 49.22 35.64
CA ARG A 52 41.12 50.65 35.34
C ARG A 52 41.43 51.48 36.59
N LEU A 53 42.62 52.08 36.64
CA LEU A 53 43.08 52.93 37.74
C LEU A 53 42.64 54.41 37.58
N ASP A 54 42.15 54.78 36.40
CA ASP A 54 41.73 56.12 35.97
C ASP A 54 40.31 56.50 36.41
N LEU A 55 39.53 55.54 36.91
CA LEU A 55 38.12 55.74 37.30
C LEU A 55 37.96 55.74 38.82
N ASP A 56 37.24 56.76 39.32
CA ASP A 56 36.80 56.83 40.70
C ASP A 56 35.81 55.68 41.00
N ASP A 57 35.81 55.16 42.24
CA ASP A 57 35.02 54.00 42.66
C ASP A 57 33.51 54.08 42.27
N PRO A 58 32.80 55.22 42.47
CA PRO A 58 31.40 55.33 42.06
C PRO A 58 31.18 55.30 40.55
N GLN A 59 32.14 55.76 39.74
CA GLN A 59 32.04 55.70 38.27
C GLN A 59 32.23 54.26 37.76
N ARG A 60 33.13 53.51 38.39
CA ARG A 60 33.37 52.09 38.11
C ARG A 60 32.13 51.25 38.40
N VAL A 61 31.51 51.45 39.56
CA VAL A 61 30.25 50.79 39.94
C VAL A 61 29.13 51.11 38.94
N LYS A 62 28.99 52.37 38.52
CA LYS A 62 27.97 52.77 37.54
C LYS A 62 28.15 52.08 36.18
N LEU A 63 29.37 51.97 35.67
CA LEU A 63 29.64 51.26 34.42
C LEU A 63 29.42 49.75 34.54
N LYS A 64 29.82 49.14 35.67
CA LYS A 64 29.57 47.72 35.94
C LYS A 64 28.08 47.40 35.98
N LEU A 65 27.30 48.25 36.64
CA LEU A 65 25.84 48.10 36.74
C LEU A 65 25.18 48.26 35.37
N LYS A 66 25.70 49.16 34.51
CA LYS A 66 25.25 49.29 33.12
C LYS A 66 25.52 48.01 32.32
N ILE A 67 26.73 47.47 32.37
CA ILE A 67 27.09 46.24 31.65
C ILE A 67 26.23 45.05 32.12
N MET A 68 26.02 44.93 33.42
CA MET A 68 25.20 43.86 33.97
C MET A 68 23.73 44.03 33.58
N ASN A 69 23.22 45.26 33.52
CA ASN A 69 21.88 45.55 33.04
C ASN A 69 21.72 45.22 31.54
N ASP A 70 22.72 45.57 30.73
CA ASP A 70 22.74 45.24 29.29
C ASP A 70 22.79 43.71 29.10
N TRP A 71 23.60 42.99 29.89
CA TRP A 71 23.65 41.52 29.86
C TRP A 71 22.32 40.87 30.25
N VAL A 72 21.65 41.38 31.30
CA VAL A 72 20.31 40.89 31.71
C VAL A 72 19.28 41.12 30.61
N LYS A 73 19.35 42.27 29.91
CA LYS A 73 18.46 42.57 28.78
C LYS A 73 18.68 41.61 27.62
N ASP A 74 19.94 41.40 27.22
CA ASP A 74 20.30 40.49 26.13
C ASP A 74 19.92 39.03 26.46
N LEU A 75 20.08 38.60 27.71
CA LEU A 75 19.62 37.29 28.17
C LEU A 75 18.09 37.16 28.13
N GLY A 76 17.37 38.23 28.47
CA GLY A 76 15.91 38.27 28.34
C GLY A 76 15.45 38.12 26.90
N GLU A 77 16.12 38.80 25.97
CA GLU A 77 15.83 38.72 24.52
C GLU A 77 16.14 37.32 23.96
N GLN A 78 17.26 36.71 24.34
CA GLN A 78 17.61 35.34 23.94
C GLN A 78 16.62 34.30 24.46
N ASN A 79 16.20 34.41 25.73
CA ASN A 79 15.20 33.51 26.29
C ASN A 79 13.84 33.66 25.58
N ALA A 80 13.44 34.89 25.24
CA ALA A 80 12.21 35.12 24.47
C ALA A 80 12.28 34.49 23.07
N MET A 81 13.43 34.62 22.39
CA MET A 81 13.67 34.00 21.09
C MET A 81 13.63 32.46 21.19
N LEU A 82 14.28 31.88 22.19
CA LEU A 82 14.31 30.43 22.40
C LEU A 82 12.91 29.86 22.64
N VAL A 83 12.11 30.52 23.49
CA VAL A 83 10.71 30.12 23.72
C VAL A 83 9.90 30.18 22.42
N GLN A 84 10.11 31.21 21.60
CA GLN A 84 9.43 31.34 20.31
C GLN A 84 9.85 30.22 19.34
N THR A 85 11.14 29.93 19.22
CA THR A 85 11.65 28.85 18.36
C THR A 85 11.14 27.48 18.82
N VAL A 86 11.14 27.22 20.13
CA VAL A 86 10.56 25.98 20.68
C VAL A 86 9.08 25.88 20.36
N HIS A 87 8.33 26.98 20.53
CA HIS A 87 6.91 27.00 20.17
C HIS A 87 6.67 26.72 18.68
N GLU A 88 7.48 27.30 17.79
CA GLU A 88 7.39 27.05 16.34
C GLU A 88 7.69 25.58 16.00
N LEU A 89 8.68 24.97 16.65
CA LEU A 89 9.01 23.55 16.49
C LEU A 89 7.89 22.65 16.99
N GLU A 90 7.32 22.93 18.16
CA GLU A 90 6.17 22.22 18.70
C GLU A 90 4.98 22.27 17.75
N GLN A 91 4.67 23.45 17.21
CA GLN A 91 3.57 23.61 16.26
C GLN A 91 3.83 22.89 14.94
N ALA A 92 5.06 22.96 14.41
CA ALA A 92 5.44 22.22 13.20
C ALA A 92 5.30 20.70 13.41
N ALA A 93 5.72 20.19 14.57
CA ALA A 93 5.57 18.78 14.94
C ALA A 93 4.09 18.38 15.03
N ILE A 94 3.25 19.18 15.69
CA ILE A 94 1.80 18.95 15.79
C ILE A 94 1.16 18.94 14.40
N CYS A 95 1.47 19.93 13.55
CA CYS A 95 0.96 19.99 12.18
C CYS A 95 1.36 18.76 11.36
N ARG A 96 2.61 18.29 11.51
CA ARG A 96 3.11 17.11 10.80
C ARG A 96 2.41 15.83 11.26
N VAL A 97 2.24 15.65 12.57
CA VAL A 97 1.50 14.49 13.12
C VAL A 97 0.06 14.49 12.61
N LYS A 98 -0.64 15.62 12.69
CA LYS A 98 -2.01 15.73 12.20
C LYS A 98 -2.13 15.42 10.71
N SER A 99 -1.21 15.93 9.89
CA SER A 99 -1.19 15.63 8.45
C SER A 99 -0.97 14.13 8.18
N LEU A 100 -0.14 13.46 8.98
CA LEU A 100 0.09 12.02 8.85
C LEU A 100 -1.13 11.22 9.30
N GLU A 101 -1.81 11.63 10.36
CA GLU A 101 -3.08 11.03 10.80
C GLU A 101 -4.16 11.15 9.73
N ASP A 102 -4.31 12.32 9.12
CA ASP A 102 -5.29 12.55 8.03
C ASP A 102 -4.97 11.67 6.81
N GLN A 103 -3.70 11.55 6.43
CA GLN A 103 -3.26 10.67 5.34
C GLN A 103 -3.51 9.19 5.65
N LEU A 104 -3.23 8.77 6.89
CA LEU A 104 -3.47 7.40 7.34
C LEU A 104 -4.96 7.07 7.34
N GLN A 105 -5.79 7.99 7.83
CA GLN A 105 -7.25 7.84 7.83
C GLN A 105 -7.81 7.76 6.41
N SER A 106 -7.34 8.64 5.50
CA SER A 106 -7.71 8.61 4.09
C SER A 106 -7.34 7.28 3.43
N THR A 107 -6.10 6.83 3.64
CA THR A 107 -5.60 5.55 3.10
C THR A 107 -6.39 4.36 3.64
N THR A 108 -6.70 4.36 4.93
CA THR A 108 -7.52 3.32 5.58
C THR A 108 -8.93 3.27 4.99
N SER A 109 -9.55 4.43 4.74
CA SER A 109 -10.86 4.49 4.09
C SER A 109 -10.82 3.93 2.66
N LEU A 110 -9.79 4.28 1.88
CA LEU A 110 -9.60 3.76 0.52
C LEU A 110 -9.42 2.23 0.52
N ILE A 111 -8.62 1.70 1.44
CA ILE A 111 -8.40 0.25 1.58
C ILE A 111 -9.71 -0.46 1.94
N SER A 112 -10.48 0.08 2.90
CA SER A 112 -11.78 -0.50 3.28
C SER A 112 -12.76 -0.53 2.11
N ASN A 113 -12.83 0.55 1.33
CA ASN A 113 -13.66 0.61 0.13
C ASN A 113 -13.18 -0.38 -0.95
N ASN A 114 -11.87 -0.56 -1.09
CA ASN A 114 -11.32 -1.52 -2.04
C ASN A 114 -11.64 -2.97 -1.64
N ILE A 115 -11.48 -3.32 -0.36
CA ILE A 115 -11.80 -4.65 0.18
C ILE A 115 -13.29 -4.97 -0.02
N THR A 116 -14.18 -4.01 0.28
CA THR A 116 -15.62 -4.21 0.10
C THR A 116 -16.00 -4.40 -1.37
N ASN A 117 -15.42 -3.62 -2.28
CA ASN A 117 -15.61 -3.78 -3.72
C ASN A 117 -15.05 -5.11 -4.24
N SER A 118 -13.87 -5.51 -3.79
CA SER A 118 -13.25 -6.80 -4.15
C SER A 118 -14.12 -7.97 -3.70
N SER A 119 -14.62 -7.94 -2.46
CA SER A 119 -15.53 -8.97 -1.94
C SER A 119 -16.83 -9.05 -2.74
N LYS A 120 -17.36 -7.91 -3.18
CA LYS A 120 -18.54 -7.89 -4.06
C LYS A 120 -18.22 -8.53 -5.42
N SER A 121 -17.11 -8.14 -6.04
CA SER A 121 -16.68 -8.71 -7.32
C SER A 121 -16.45 -10.21 -7.24
N GLU A 122 -15.91 -10.72 -6.13
CA GLU A 122 -15.71 -12.14 -5.90
C GLU A 122 -17.05 -12.91 -5.81
N LYS A 123 -18.05 -12.34 -5.12
CA LYS A 123 -19.41 -12.92 -5.07
C LYS A 123 -20.06 -12.96 -6.45
N ASP A 124 -19.89 -11.92 -7.25
CA ASP A 124 -20.42 -11.85 -8.61
C ASP A 124 -19.74 -12.90 -9.51
N LEU A 125 -18.42 -13.06 -9.40
CA LEU A 125 -17.66 -14.11 -10.11
C LEU A 125 -18.12 -15.52 -9.70
N ASN A 126 -18.31 -15.78 -8.41
CA ASN A 126 -18.79 -17.08 -7.93
C ASN A 126 -20.20 -17.39 -8.45
N THR A 127 -21.06 -16.38 -8.51
CA THR A 127 -22.42 -16.50 -9.07
C THR A 127 -22.36 -16.83 -10.57
N LEU A 128 -21.55 -16.10 -11.33
CA LEU A 128 -21.33 -16.36 -12.76
C LEU A 128 -20.75 -17.75 -13.01
N SER A 129 -19.75 -18.16 -12.22
CA SER A 129 -19.15 -19.50 -12.32
C SER A 129 -20.19 -20.59 -12.09
N THR A 130 -21.04 -20.44 -11.07
CA THR A 130 -22.12 -21.39 -10.79
C THR A 130 -23.10 -21.47 -11.97
N ARG A 131 -23.43 -20.32 -12.58
CA ARG A 131 -24.33 -20.28 -13.74
C ARG A 131 -23.72 -20.93 -14.97
N ILE A 132 -22.41 -20.77 -15.20
CA ILE A 132 -21.70 -21.44 -16.29
C ILE A 132 -21.80 -22.96 -16.12
N CYS A 133 -21.46 -23.49 -14.95
CA CYS A 133 -21.54 -24.94 -14.69
C CYS A 133 -22.96 -25.49 -14.93
N GLN A 134 -23.99 -24.72 -14.54
CA GLN A 134 -25.37 -25.11 -14.78
C GLN A 134 -25.71 -25.16 -16.28
N LEU A 135 -25.29 -24.13 -17.03
CA LEU A 135 -25.52 -24.07 -18.48
C LEU A 135 -24.76 -25.18 -19.23
N GLU A 136 -23.55 -25.51 -18.81
CA GLU A 136 -22.77 -26.63 -19.37
C GLU A 136 -23.49 -27.96 -19.16
N SER A 137 -24.01 -28.21 -17.95
CA SER A 137 -24.79 -29.41 -17.64
C SER A 137 -26.09 -29.50 -18.45
N GLU A 138 -26.81 -28.37 -18.58
CA GLU A 138 -28.01 -28.29 -19.42
C GLU A 138 -27.69 -28.58 -20.89
N GLN A 139 -26.56 -28.06 -21.40
CA GLN A 139 -26.09 -28.30 -22.76
C GLN A 139 -25.76 -29.78 -22.99
N ASP A 140 -25.03 -30.41 -22.07
CA ASP A 140 -24.66 -31.84 -22.18
C ASP A 140 -25.88 -32.75 -22.18
N CYS A 141 -26.86 -32.43 -21.34
CA CYS A 141 -28.15 -33.14 -21.29
C CYS A 141 -28.90 -33.03 -22.62
N MET A 142 -29.03 -31.82 -23.17
CA MET A 142 -29.69 -31.60 -24.46
C MET A 142 -28.94 -32.29 -25.60
N GLN A 143 -27.61 -32.24 -25.60
CA GLN A 143 -26.80 -32.90 -26.62
C GLN A 143 -26.99 -34.42 -26.59
N SER A 144 -27.03 -35.01 -25.40
CA SER A 144 -27.32 -36.44 -25.22
C SER A 144 -28.70 -36.80 -25.77
N LYS A 145 -29.72 -35.99 -25.47
CA LYS A 145 -31.08 -36.21 -25.99
C LYS A 145 -31.14 -36.13 -27.52
N ILE A 146 -30.45 -35.16 -28.12
CA ILE A 146 -30.34 -35.05 -29.58
C ILE A 146 -29.70 -36.29 -30.17
N THR A 147 -28.61 -36.81 -29.57
CA THR A 147 -27.95 -38.02 -30.06
C THR A 147 -28.83 -39.26 -29.96
N SER A 148 -29.58 -39.41 -28.87
CA SER A 148 -30.55 -40.50 -28.70
C SER A 148 -31.66 -40.42 -29.74
N LEU A 149 -32.30 -39.26 -29.91
CA LEU A 149 -33.35 -39.07 -30.92
C LEU A 149 -32.85 -39.30 -32.35
N LYS A 150 -31.62 -38.90 -32.67
CA LYS A 150 -31.02 -39.16 -33.97
C LYS A 150 -30.82 -40.66 -34.22
N SER A 151 -30.33 -41.39 -33.22
CA SER A 151 -30.19 -42.85 -33.28
C SER A 151 -31.54 -43.53 -33.53
N ASP A 152 -32.58 -43.06 -32.85
CA ASP A 152 -33.94 -43.56 -33.00
C ASP A 152 -34.50 -43.29 -34.41
N LEU A 153 -34.28 -42.09 -34.95
CA LEU A 153 -34.64 -41.77 -36.34
C LEU A 153 -33.92 -42.67 -37.35
N ASP A 154 -32.62 -42.91 -37.16
CA ASP A 154 -31.84 -43.80 -38.02
C ASP A 154 -32.37 -45.25 -37.95
N SER A 155 -32.74 -45.72 -36.76
CA SER A 155 -33.38 -47.01 -36.54
C SER A 155 -34.75 -47.09 -37.23
N LEU A 156 -35.59 -46.06 -37.11
CA LEU A 156 -36.89 -45.98 -37.80
C LEU A 156 -36.71 -46.00 -39.32
N LEU A 157 -35.77 -45.22 -39.86
CA LEU A 157 -35.48 -45.18 -41.29
C LEU A 157 -35.03 -46.55 -41.81
N LYS A 158 -34.20 -47.28 -41.05
CA LYS A 158 -33.79 -48.64 -41.40
C LYS A 158 -34.96 -49.62 -41.34
N LEU A 159 -35.84 -49.52 -40.34
CA LEU A 159 -37.05 -50.32 -40.22
C LEU A 159 -37.97 -50.11 -41.44
N MET A 160 -38.24 -48.85 -41.81
CA MET A 160 -39.07 -48.53 -42.97
C MET A 160 -38.48 -49.10 -44.27
N LYS A 161 -37.16 -48.99 -44.46
CA LYS A 161 -36.48 -49.59 -45.63
C LYS A 161 -36.64 -51.11 -45.67
N ARG A 162 -36.47 -51.80 -44.54
CA ARG A 162 -36.67 -53.26 -44.42
C ARG A 162 -38.12 -53.66 -44.69
N GLY A 163 -39.08 -52.91 -44.13
CA GLY A 163 -40.51 -53.11 -44.36
C GLY A 163 -40.89 -52.95 -45.83
N GLN A 164 -40.25 -52.01 -46.54
CA GLN A 164 -40.49 -51.79 -47.97
C GLN A 164 -39.86 -52.87 -48.86
N LEU A 165 -38.63 -53.31 -48.56
CA LEU A 165 -37.88 -54.23 -49.41
C LEU A 165 -38.23 -55.70 -49.15
N ASP A 166 -38.33 -56.08 -47.87
CA ASP A 166 -38.44 -57.48 -47.44
C ASP A 166 -39.85 -57.82 -46.92
N ASN A 167 -40.79 -56.85 -46.95
CA ASN A 167 -42.12 -56.94 -46.33
C ASN A 167 -42.08 -57.36 -44.85
N ASN A 168 -40.98 -57.03 -44.15
CA ASN A 168 -40.73 -57.41 -42.77
C ASN A 168 -40.65 -56.19 -41.86
N TRP A 169 -41.65 -56.03 -41.00
CA TRP A 169 -41.84 -54.89 -40.08
C TRP A 169 -41.47 -55.23 -38.63
N ASN A 170 -40.65 -56.26 -38.39
CA ASN A 170 -40.23 -56.58 -37.03
C ASN A 170 -39.21 -55.57 -36.50
N LEU A 171 -39.25 -55.36 -35.18
CA LEU A 171 -38.32 -54.46 -34.47
C LEU A 171 -36.99 -55.16 -34.11
N ASP A 172 -36.79 -56.40 -34.54
CA ASP A 172 -35.64 -57.21 -34.18
C ASP A 172 -34.34 -56.59 -34.72
N GLY A 173 -33.43 -56.28 -33.80
CA GLY A 173 -32.12 -55.68 -34.09
C GLY A 173 -32.09 -54.15 -34.09
N PHE A 174 -33.19 -53.48 -33.79
CA PHE A 174 -33.24 -52.02 -33.62
C PHE A 174 -33.23 -51.63 -32.14
N ILE A 175 -32.47 -50.59 -31.82
CA ILE A 175 -32.40 -50.02 -30.48
C ILE A 175 -32.99 -48.62 -30.55
N PHE A 176 -34.02 -48.39 -29.72
CA PHE A 176 -34.63 -47.09 -29.50
C PHE A 176 -34.37 -46.68 -28.06
N HIS A 177 -33.98 -45.42 -27.87
CA HIS A 177 -33.56 -44.87 -26.59
C HIS A 177 -34.61 -43.92 -26.01
N GLU A 178 -35.27 -43.13 -26.85
CA GLU A 178 -36.27 -42.14 -26.49
C GLU A 178 -37.68 -42.54 -26.93
N ILE A 179 -37.84 -43.15 -28.11
CA ILE A 179 -39.14 -43.60 -28.62
C ILE A 179 -39.57 -44.86 -27.87
N LYS A 180 -40.72 -44.78 -27.19
CA LYS A 180 -41.29 -45.89 -26.42
C LYS A 180 -42.41 -46.58 -27.20
N PRO A 181 -42.67 -47.87 -26.93
CA PRO A 181 -43.81 -48.58 -27.52
C PRO A 181 -45.17 -47.90 -27.24
N SER A 182 -45.27 -47.14 -26.14
CA SER A 182 -46.45 -46.34 -25.78
C SER A 182 -46.72 -45.16 -26.73
N ASP A 183 -45.70 -44.73 -27.48
CA ASP A 183 -45.80 -43.58 -28.38
C ASP A 183 -46.37 -43.98 -29.75
N ILE A 184 -46.52 -45.29 -30.01
CA ILE A 184 -47.12 -45.84 -31.21
C ILE A 184 -48.63 -45.96 -30.98
N PRO A 185 -49.48 -45.20 -31.68
CA PRO A 185 -50.93 -45.28 -31.50
C PRO A 185 -51.45 -46.67 -31.90
N LEU A 186 -52.32 -47.23 -31.07
CA LEU A 186 -52.99 -48.51 -31.33
C LEU A 186 -53.88 -48.41 -32.59
N PRO A 187 -53.97 -49.48 -33.40
CA PRO A 187 -54.85 -49.49 -34.57
C PRO A 187 -56.30 -49.25 -34.14
N LYS A 188 -56.97 -48.31 -34.82
CA LYS A 188 -58.42 -48.10 -34.72
C LYS A 188 -59.18 -49.13 -35.52
#